data_AF-X6GTP2-F1
#
_entry.id   AF-X6GTP2-F1
#
_cell.length_a   1.000
_cell.length_b   1.000
_cell.length_c   1.000
_cell.angle_alpha   90.00
_cell.angle_beta   90.00
_cell.angle_gamma   90.00
#
_symmetry.space_group_name_H-M   'P 1'
#
loop_
_entity.id
_entity.type
_entity.pdbx_description
1 polymer ?
#
loop_
_entity_poly.entity_id
_entity_poly.type
_entity_poly.pdbx_seq_one_letter_code
_entity_poly.pdbx_strand_id
1 'polypeptide(L)'
;MSTITVRNLDDNVKQVLRERAAARGVSMEQEVRDALREAAIPKTRLENGAWRLKASRDEILALGRKLERPFDLKAITDHMWDEGLL
;
A
#
# COMPACT_ATOMS: atom_id res chain seq x y z
N MET A 1 -18.08 -7.73 -18.04
CA MET A 1 -18.21 -8.78 -17.01
C MET A 1 -17.53 -10.02 -17.55
N SER A 2 -16.59 -10.59 -16.81
CA SER A 2 -15.99 -11.88 -17.13
C SER A 2 -16.56 -12.90 -16.14
N THR A 3 -16.97 -14.07 -16.62
CA THR A 3 -17.56 -15.13 -15.81
C THR A 3 -16.58 -16.29 -15.70
N ILE A 4 -16.40 -16.82 -14.49
CA ILE A 4 -15.60 -18.02 -14.22
C ILE A 4 -16.51 -19.07 -13.59
N THR A 5 -16.39 -20.33 -14.04
CA THR A 5 -17.10 -21.47 -13.46
C THR A 5 -16.09 -22.42 -12.84
N VAL A 6 -16.17 -22.61 -11.53
CA VAL A 6 -15.33 -23.56 -10.78
C VAL A 6 -16.12 -24.86 -10.61
N ARG A 7 -15.66 -25.93 -11.27
CA ARG A 7 -16.27 -27.26 -11.16
C ARG A 7 -15.64 -28.03 -10.01
N ASN A 8 -16.42 -28.92 -9.39
CA ASN A 8 -15.98 -29.76 -8.27
C ASN A 8 -15.35 -28.95 -7.11
N LEU A 9 -15.95 -27.80 -6.77
CA LEU A 9 -15.53 -27.04 -5.60
C LEU A 9 -15.86 -27.84 -4.33
N ASP A 10 -14.87 -27.98 -3.45
CA ASP A 10 -15.04 -28.62 -2.16
C ASP A 10 -16.17 -27.93 -1.36
N ASP A 11 -17.10 -28.72 -0.82
CA ASP A 11 -18.25 -28.23 -0.07
C ASP A 11 -17.83 -27.46 1.19
N ASN A 12 -16.72 -27.84 1.81
CA ASN A 12 -16.16 -27.12 2.94
C ASN A 12 -15.71 -25.70 2.52
N VAL A 13 -15.04 -25.58 1.37
CA VAL A 13 -14.63 -24.27 0.83
C VAL A 13 -15.84 -23.40 0.53
N LYS A 14 -16.89 -24.00 -0.05
CA LYS A 14 -18.16 -23.31 -0.32
C LYS A 14 -18.82 -22.80 0.97
N GLN A 15 -18.81 -23.60 2.04
CA GLN A 15 -19.37 -23.21 3.33
C GLN A 15 -18.58 -22.06 3.97
N VAL A 16 -17.25 -22.16 4.02
CA VAL A 16 -16.38 -21.11 4.56
C VAL A 16 -16.57 -19.79 3.82
N LEU A 17 -16.68 -19.81 2.48
CA LEU A 17 -16.94 -18.60 1.69
C LEU A 17 -18.29 -17.96 2.04
N ARG A 18 -19.33 -18.77 2.29
CA ARG A 18 -20.64 -18.27 2.70
C ARG A 18 -20.58 -17.61 4.07
N GLU A 19 -19.89 -18.22 5.03
CA GLU A 19 -19.71 -17.67 6.38
C GLU A 19 -18.93 -16.36 6.36
N ARG A 20 -17.84 -16.28 5.59
CA ARG A 20 -17.06 -15.04 5.41
C ARG A 20 -17.89 -13.92 4.79
N ALA A 21 -18.66 -14.24 3.75
CA ALA A 21 -19.54 -13.28 3.11
C ALA A 21 -20.60 -12.72 4.09
N ALA A 22 -21.23 -13.61 4.87
CA ALA A 22 -22.20 -13.22 5.89
C ALA A 22 -21.57 -12.35 6.98
N ALA A 23 -20.38 -12.71 7.47
CA ALA A 23 -19.64 -11.94 8.47
C ALA A 23 -19.26 -10.54 7.97
N ARG A 24 -18.95 -10.39 6.67
CA ARG A 24 -18.63 -9.10 6.03
C ARG A 24 -19.86 -8.32 5.55
N GLY A 25 -21.05 -8.91 5.60
CA GLY A 25 -22.28 -8.30 5.08
C GLY A 25 -22.28 -8.10 3.56
N VAL A 26 -21.56 -8.95 2.82
CA VAL A 26 -21.46 -8.90 1.35
C VAL A 26 -22.07 -10.15 0.71
N SER A 27 -22.32 -10.10 -0.60
CA SER A 27 -22.76 -11.28 -1.34
C SER A 27 -21.64 -12.32 -1.43
N MET A 28 -22.02 -13.59 -1.56
CA MET A 28 -21.06 -14.69 -1.75
C MET A 28 -20.21 -14.48 -3.02
N GLU A 29 -20.79 -13.93 -4.08
CA GLU A 29 -20.04 -13.61 -5.31
C GLU A 29 -18.96 -12.56 -5.04
N GLN A 30 -19.28 -11.51 -4.27
CA GLN A 30 -18.32 -10.46 -3.93
C GLN A 30 -17.18 -11.01 -3.07
N GLU A 31 -17.49 -11.86 -2.09
CA GLU A 31 -16.48 -12.54 -1.28
C GLU A 31 -15.52 -13.38 -2.14
N VAL A 32 -16.05 -14.16 -3.08
CA VAL A 32 -15.25 -14.96 -4.01
C VAL A 32 -14.38 -14.07 -4.90
N ARG A 33 -14.93 -12.96 -5.40
CA ARG A 33 -14.21 -12.01 -6.23
C ARG A 33 -13.04 -11.39 -5.48
N ASP A 34 -13.24 -11.00 -4.22
CA ASP A 34 -12.19 -10.42 -3.38
C ASP A 34 -11.14 -11.45 -3.02
N ALA A 35 -11.54 -12.67 -2.63
CA ALA A 35 -10.61 -13.76 -2.33
C ALA A 35 -9.73 -14.12 -3.53
N LEU A 36 -10.33 -14.21 -4.74
CA LEU A 36 -9.58 -14.43 -5.97
C LEU A 36 -8.64 -13.27 -6.29
N ARG A 37 -9.07 -12.02 -6.07
CA ARG A 37 -8.21 -10.85 -6.27
C ARG A 37 -6.98 -10.92 -5.37
N GLU A 38 -7.17 -11.17 -4.07
CA GLU A 38 -6.08 -11.25 -3.11
C GLU A 38 -5.12 -12.41 -3.38
N ALA A 39 -5.63 -13.55 -3.85
CA ALA A 39 -4.82 -14.72 -4.16
C ALA A 39 -4.08 -14.61 -5.50
N ALA A 40 -4.73 -14.03 -6.52
CA ALA A 40 -4.20 -13.99 -7.89
C ALA A 40 -3.32 -12.77 -8.16
N ILE A 41 -3.56 -11.64 -7.48
CA ILE A 41 -2.74 -10.44 -7.64
C ILE A 41 -1.66 -10.48 -6.56
N PRO A 42 -0.37 -10.63 -6.94
CA PRO A 42 0.71 -10.49 -5.98
C PRO A 42 0.62 -9.09 -5.39
N LYS A 43 0.42 -8.97 -4.08
CA LYS A 43 0.51 -7.69 -3.39
C LYS A 43 1.87 -7.10 -3.74
N THR A 44 1.85 -6.01 -4.52
CA THR A 44 3.10 -5.34 -4.89
C THR A 44 3.77 -4.97 -3.57
N ARG A 45 5.10 -5.05 -3.51
CA ARG A 45 5.90 -4.77 -2.29
C ARG A 45 5.56 -3.43 -1.61
N LEU A 46 4.87 -2.54 -2.32
CA LEU A 46 4.43 -1.23 -1.86
C LEU A 46 3.22 -1.29 -0.91
N GLU A 47 2.36 -2.31 -1.00
CA GLU A 47 1.12 -2.40 -0.19
C GLU A 47 1.35 -2.95 1.23
N ASN A 48 2.45 -3.66 1.43
CA ASN A 48 2.83 -4.32 2.68
C ASN A 48 3.73 -3.45 3.58
N GLY A 49 3.79 -2.13 3.36
CA GLY A 49 4.41 -1.15 4.27
C GLY A 49 5.93 -1.28 4.45
N ALA A 50 6.53 -2.37 3.97
CA ALA A 50 7.95 -2.61 4.03
C ALA A 50 8.61 -1.97 2.81
N TRP A 51 8.88 -0.67 2.92
CA TRP A 51 10.12 -0.16 2.36
C TRP A 51 11.25 -0.99 2.97
N ARG A 52 11.61 -2.11 2.33
CA ARG A 52 12.90 -2.74 2.55
C ARG A 52 13.90 -1.79 1.96
N LEU A 53 14.28 -0.78 2.75
CA LEU A 53 15.47 -0.04 2.48
C LEU A 53 16.59 -1.09 2.49
N LYS A 54 17.04 -1.47 1.30
CA LYS A 54 18.18 -2.38 1.16
C LYS A 54 19.45 -1.73 1.70
N ALA A 55 19.41 -0.41 1.84
CA ALA A 55 20.42 0.38 2.47
C ALA A 55 20.21 0.41 4.00
N SER A 56 21.26 0.10 4.73
CA SER A 56 21.44 0.44 6.13
C SER A 56 21.36 1.96 6.35
N ARG A 57 21.05 2.38 7.58
CA ARG A 57 21.05 3.79 7.98
C ARG A 57 22.36 4.49 7.60
N ASP A 58 23.49 3.79 7.70
CA ASP A 58 24.81 4.34 7.40
C ASP A 58 25.03 4.55 5.90
N GLU A 59 24.50 3.66 5.04
CA GLU A 59 24.52 3.84 3.59
C GLU A 59 23.68 5.04 3.14
N ILE A 60 22.55 5.31 3.81
CA ILE A 60 21.75 6.52 3.55
C ILE A 60 22.54 7.76 3.97
N LEU A 61 23.14 7.74 5.16
CA LEU A 61 23.90 8.88 5.69
C LEU A 61 25.14 9.18 4.86
N ALA A 62 25.78 8.15 4.27
CA ALA A 62 26.91 8.31 3.35
C ALA A 62 26.53 9.05 2.05
N LEU A 63 25.27 8.97 1.61
CA LEU A 63 24.77 9.77 0.49
C LEU A 63 24.46 11.22 0.86
N GLY A 64 24.31 11.51 2.17
CA GLY A 64 24.05 12.85 2.67
C GLY A 64 25.27 13.76 2.52
N ARG A 65 25.11 14.90 1.84
CA ARG A 65 26.12 15.97 1.87
C ARG A 65 25.89 16.85 3.08
N LYS A 66 26.94 17.04 3.89
CA LYS A 66 26.93 18.04 4.96
C LYS A 66 26.86 19.43 4.33
N LEU A 67 25.94 20.26 4.80
CA LEU A 67 25.84 21.66 4.38
C LEU A 67 27.13 22.39 4.75
N GLU A 68 27.71 23.12 3.80
CA GLU A 68 28.94 23.92 4.01
C GLU A 68 28.70 25.11 4.96
N ARG A 69 27.44 25.55 5.07
CA ARG A 69 27.01 26.66 5.91
C ARG A 69 25.73 26.30 6.67
N PRO A 70 25.46 26.94 7.82
CA PRO A 70 24.20 26.78 8.52
C PRO A 70 23.01 27.04 7.59
N PHE A 71 22.05 26.14 7.58
CA PHE A 71 20.81 26.30 6.83
C PHE A 71 19.75 26.86 7.77
N ASP A 72 19.46 28.15 7.63
CA ASP A 72 18.36 28.78 8.34
C ASP A 72 17.06 28.61 7.54
N LEU A 73 16.35 27.53 7.84
CA LEU A 73 15.06 27.22 7.21
C LEU A 73 14.04 28.34 7.43
N LYS A 74 14.09 29.03 8.57
CA LYS A 74 13.10 30.04 8.93
C LYS A 74 13.26 31.28 8.06
N ALA A 75 14.48 31.81 7.96
CA ALA A 75 14.75 32.97 7.13
C ALA A 75 14.35 32.75 5.65
N ILE A 76 14.59 31.56 5.11
CA ILE A 76 14.19 31.19 3.75
C ILE A 76 12.66 31.14 3.61
N THR A 77 11.99 30.52 4.59
CA THR A 77 10.52 30.42 4.60
C THR A 77 9.90 31.80 4.66
N ASP A 78 10.37 32.66 5.56
CA ASP A 78 9.88 34.03 5.72
C ASP A 78 10.06 34.84 4.42
N HIS A 79 11.22 34.74 3.77
CA HIS A 79 11.47 35.39 2.47
C HIS A 79 10.52 34.92 1.36
N MET A 80 10.21 33.62 1.31
CA MET A 80 9.25 33.08 0.33
C MET A 80 7.82 33.58 0.57
N TRP A 81 7.45 33.78 1.84
CA TRP A 81 6.16 34.38 2.19
C TRP A 81 6.09 35.87 1.82
N ASP A 82 7.18 36.60 2.03
CA ASP A 82 7.28 38.03 1.71
C ASP A 82 7.31 38.27 0.18
N GLU A 83 8.00 37.41 -0.60
CA GLU A 83 8.02 37.48 -2.07
C GLU A 83 6.67 37.12 -2.71
N GLY A 84 5.85 36.30 -2.05
CA GLY A 84 4.52 35.92 -2.51
C GLY A 84 3.42 36.96 -2.25
N LEU A 85 3.76 38.08 -1.62
CA LEU A 85 2.84 39.18 -1.26
C LEU A 85 2.94 40.40 -2.20
N LEU A 86 3.71 40.30 -3.29
CA LEU A 86 3.74 41.27 -4.42
C LEU A 86 2.90 40.78 -5.60
#